data_AF-A0A3S4LYC5-F1
#
_entry.id   AF-A0A3S4LYC5-F1
#
_cell.length_a   1.000
_cell.length_b   1.000
_cell.length_c   1.000
_cell.angle_alpha   90.00
_cell.angle_beta   90.00
_cell.angle_gamma   90.00
#
_symmetry.space_group_name_H-M   'P 1'
#
loop_
_entity.id
_entity.type
_entity.pdbx_description
1 polymer ?
#
loop_
_entity_poly.entity_id
_entity_poly.type
_entity_poly.pdbx_seq_one_letter_code
_entity_poly.pdbx_strand_id
1 'polypeptide(L)'
;MKIKFTIYSLMLGSLMFAQESLDFSGKKEIISPEIKGKSVTFRLRAPEAKTVKLQGNWMPGKGWEPGTVELKKDADGIWSFSQDDLAPDIYTYSFIVNGVKANDPNNSYQVRDVSSVMSMIFIDGKQSENYKVQNVPHGTVSKRWYKSSGLKEDRRLTVYTPPGYENSKEKFPVLYLLHGMGGDEEAWMTLGRASQILDNLIAQGKAKPMIVIMPNGHTSNSAAPGESSKGFYKIDMKTPDIFSGDMENYFKESWSLQSIITG
;
A
#
# COMPACT_ATOMS: atom_id res chain seq x y z
N MET A 1 -13.23 25.63 -59.54
CA MET A 1 -12.60 24.38 -60.05
C MET A 1 -11.27 24.17 -59.34
N LYS A 2 -11.18 23.13 -58.48
CA LYS A 2 -9.99 22.36 -58.01
C LYS A 2 -8.83 23.12 -57.30
N ILE A 3 -8.67 23.04 -55.96
CA ILE A 3 -7.84 22.09 -55.14
C ILE A 3 -6.32 22.31 -55.39
N LYS A 4 -5.45 22.70 -54.42
CA LYS A 4 -4.89 21.86 -53.32
C LYS A 4 -4.18 22.65 -52.20
N PHE A 5 -4.50 22.26 -50.96
CA PHE A 5 -3.65 22.33 -49.76
C PHE A 5 -2.46 21.38 -49.87
N THR A 6 -1.30 21.73 -49.29
CA THR A 6 -0.47 20.81 -48.48
C THR A 6 0.40 21.60 -47.50
N ILE A 7 0.07 21.55 -46.21
CA ILE A 7 0.98 21.87 -45.10
C ILE A 7 1.58 20.54 -44.65
N TYR A 8 2.90 20.41 -44.69
CA TYR A 8 3.62 19.29 -44.06
C TYR A 8 3.77 19.59 -42.57
N SER A 9 2.90 19.04 -41.73
CA SER A 9 3.18 18.83 -40.31
C SER A 9 3.68 17.41 -40.14
N LEU A 10 5.00 17.25 -40.01
CA LEU A 10 5.61 16.03 -39.51
C LEU A 10 5.18 15.84 -38.05
N MET A 11 4.16 15.01 -37.82
CA MET A 11 3.97 14.40 -36.50
C MET A 11 5.07 13.36 -36.29
N LEU A 12 6.16 13.76 -35.62
CA LEU A 12 6.97 12.80 -34.87
C LEU A 12 6.14 12.36 -33.66
N GLY A 13 5.31 11.33 -33.86
CA GLY A 13 4.72 10.58 -32.75
C GLY A 13 5.85 9.82 -32.06
N SER A 14 6.32 10.32 -30.93
CA SER A 14 7.14 9.55 -30.01
C SER A 14 6.29 8.38 -29.50
N LEU A 15 6.53 7.18 -30.02
CA LEU A 15 6.00 5.95 -29.47
C LEU A 15 6.69 5.71 -28.12
N MET A 16 6.09 6.21 -27.04
CA MET A 16 6.42 5.78 -25.69
C MET A 16 5.85 4.36 -25.54
N PHE A 17 6.69 3.36 -25.76
CA PHE A 17 6.34 1.98 -25.46
C PHE A 17 6.48 1.76 -23.95
N ALA A 18 5.36 1.73 -23.23
CA ALA A 18 5.30 0.99 -21.97
C ALA A 18 5.21 -0.50 -22.35
N GLN A 19 6.33 -1.21 -22.34
CA GLN A 19 6.35 -2.64 -22.64
C GLN A 19 6.10 -3.43 -21.34
N GLU A 20 5.05 -4.27 -21.34
CA GLU A 20 4.81 -5.23 -20.27
C GLU A 20 5.81 -6.40 -20.39
N SER A 21 6.43 -6.77 -19.27
CA SER A 21 7.33 -7.93 -19.20
C SER A 21 6.52 -9.21 -19.06
N LEU A 22 6.02 -9.74 -20.17
CA LEU A 22 5.23 -10.98 -20.20
C LEU A 22 6.13 -12.23 -20.35
N ASP A 23 5.98 -13.22 -19.47
CA ASP A 23 6.64 -14.52 -19.58
C ASP A 23 5.75 -15.49 -20.40
N PHE A 24 6.19 -15.79 -21.63
CA PHE A 24 5.50 -16.74 -22.53
C PHE A 24 6.08 -18.16 -22.48
N SER A 25 6.89 -18.50 -21.48
CA SER A 25 7.62 -19.78 -21.42
C SER A 25 6.76 -21.03 -21.21
N GLY A 26 5.44 -20.91 -21.09
CA GLY A 26 4.51 -22.06 -21.01
C GLY A 26 4.68 -22.95 -19.78
N LYS A 27 5.39 -22.46 -18.75
CA LYS A 27 5.54 -23.18 -17.47
C LYS A 27 4.18 -23.31 -16.80
N LYS A 28 3.92 -24.48 -16.20
CA LYS A 28 2.72 -24.69 -15.37
C LYS A 28 2.67 -23.62 -14.28
N GLU A 29 1.59 -22.85 -14.29
CA GLU A 29 1.37 -21.77 -13.33
C GLU A 29 1.41 -22.31 -11.90
N ILE A 30 2.22 -21.68 -11.04
CA ILE A 30 2.28 -21.99 -9.63
C ILE A 30 1.32 -21.04 -8.93
N ILE A 31 0.23 -21.57 -8.41
CA ILE A 31 -0.70 -20.79 -7.59
C ILE A 31 -0.09 -20.69 -6.19
N SER A 32 0.39 -19.50 -5.85
CA SER A 32 0.86 -19.15 -4.51
C SER A 32 0.57 -17.67 -4.20
N PRO A 33 -0.10 -17.39 -3.07
CA PRO A 33 -0.74 -18.33 -2.17
C PRO A 33 -2.06 -18.84 -2.77
N GLU A 34 -2.41 -20.10 -2.51
CA GLU A 34 -3.74 -20.65 -2.81
C GLU A 34 -4.61 -20.60 -1.56
N ILE A 35 -5.67 -19.80 -1.58
CA ILE A 35 -6.59 -19.61 -0.44
C ILE A 35 -7.86 -20.43 -0.67
N LYS A 36 -8.21 -21.28 0.30
CA LYS A 36 -9.46 -22.08 0.34
C LYS A 36 -10.12 -21.92 1.70
N GLY A 37 -11.09 -21.00 1.78
CA GLY A 37 -11.70 -20.63 3.05
C GLY A 37 -10.65 -20.00 3.97
N LYS A 38 -10.35 -20.69 5.08
CA LYS A 38 -9.32 -20.28 6.06
C LYS A 38 -7.98 -20.99 5.91
N SER A 39 -7.88 -21.89 4.93
CA SER A 39 -6.65 -22.61 4.61
C SER A 39 -5.88 -21.90 3.50
N VAL A 40 -4.57 -21.78 3.67
CA VAL A 40 -3.68 -21.11 2.72
C VAL A 40 -2.50 -22.01 2.42
N THR A 41 -2.29 -22.34 1.14
CA THR A 41 -1.11 -23.09 0.69
C THR A 41 -0.13 -22.15 -0.01
N PHE A 42 1.08 -22.08 0.51
CA PHE A 42 2.18 -21.31 -0.04
C PHE A 42 3.07 -22.23 -0.87
N ARG A 43 3.54 -21.77 -2.03
CA ARG A 43 4.40 -22.54 -2.94
C ARG A 43 5.50 -21.69 -3.55
N LEU A 44 6.72 -22.23 -3.59
CA LEU A 44 7.85 -21.59 -4.27
C LEU A 44 8.66 -22.63 -5.02
N ARG A 45 8.83 -22.46 -6.33
CA ARG A 45 9.77 -23.28 -7.11
C ARG A 45 11.19 -22.77 -6.91
N ALA A 46 12.00 -23.57 -6.23
CA ALA A 46 13.40 -23.28 -5.96
C ALA A 46 14.20 -24.60 -5.94
N PRO A 47 14.46 -25.21 -7.12
CA PRO A 47 15.06 -26.54 -7.21
C PRO A 47 16.48 -26.62 -6.65
N GLU A 48 17.22 -25.52 -6.65
CA GLU A 48 18.58 -25.46 -6.09
C GLU A 48 18.63 -24.94 -4.65
N ALA A 49 17.48 -24.57 -4.06
CA ALA A 49 17.45 -24.18 -2.66
C ALA A 49 17.76 -25.38 -1.76
N LYS A 50 18.52 -25.11 -0.70
CA LYS A 50 18.79 -26.05 0.39
C LYS A 50 17.74 -25.91 1.48
N THR A 51 17.30 -24.69 1.74
CA THR A 51 16.23 -24.39 2.70
C THR A 51 15.29 -23.32 2.14
N VAL A 52 14.00 -23.49 2.40
CA VAL A 52 12.98 -22.46 2.22
C VAL A 52 12.13 -22.41 3.47
N LYS A 53 12.04 -21.24 4.10
CA LYS A 53 11.12 -20.98 5.21
C LYS A 53 10.06 -19.97 4.80
N LEU A 54 8.90 -20.03 5.43
CA LEU A 54 7.87 -19.00 5.41
C LEU A 54 7.98 -18.19 6.69
N GLN A 55 7.90 -16.87 6.56
CA GLN A 55 7.76 -15.92 7.67
C GLN A 55 6.45 -15.17 7.47
N GLY A 56 5.57 -15.17 8.47
CA GLY A 56 4.29 -14.46 8.44
C GLY A 56 4.01 -13.72 9.74
N ASN A 57 3.28 -12.60 9.69
CA ASN A 57 2.96 -11.81 10.89
C ASN A 57 2.00 -12.53 11.87
N TRP A 58 1.38 -13.64 11.47
CA TRP A 58 0.55 -14.50 12.33
C TRP A 58 1.36 -15.58 13.08
N MET A 59 2.63 -15.76 12.73
CA MET A 59 3.45 -16.82 13.30
C MET A 59 4.06 -16.37 14.64
N PRO A 60 4.06 -17.23 15.68
CA PRO A 60 4.63 -16.87 16.97
C PRO A 60 6.14 -16.63 16.85
N GLY A 61 6.58 -15.42 17.21
CA GLY A 61 7.98 -15.03 17.27
C GLY A 61 8.59 -15.17 18.66
N LYS A 62 9.89 -14.85 18.78
CA LYS A 62 10.61 -14.74 20.06
C LYS A 62 11.21 -13.34 20.18
N GLY A 63 10.63 -12.50 21.05
CA GLY A 63 11.05 -11.10 21.17
C GLY A 63 10.88 -10.37 19.83
N TRP A 64 11.98 -9.86 19.27
CA TRP A 64 12.00 -9.18 17.97
C TRP A 64 12.21 -10.12 16.78
N GLU A 65 12.44 -11.42 17.01
CA GLU A 65 12.61 -12.41 15.96
C GLU A 65 11.24 -12.89 15.46
N PRO A 66 10.94 -12.72 14.16
CA PRO A 66 9.70 -13.23 13.57
C PRO A 66 9.60 -14.75 13.63
N GLY A 67 8.39 -15.27 13.81
CA GLY A 67 8.12 -16.69 13.67
C GLY A 67 8.37 -17.17 12.24
N THR A 68 8.93 -18.38 12.09
CA THR A 68 9.15 -19.01 10.77
C THR A 68 8.79 -20.49 10.80
N VAL A 69 8.44 -21.04 9.64
CA VAL A 69 8.22 -22.47 9.44
C VAL A 69 8.94 -22.94 8.17
N GLU A 70 9.56 -24.10 8.21
CA GLU A 70 10.25 -24.68 7.06
C GLU A 70 9.26 -25.35 6.11
N LEU A 71 9.39 -25.08 4.80
CA LEU A 71 8.59 -25.70 3.75
C LEU A 71 9.16 -27.08 3.40
N LYS A 72 8.32 -27.94 2.82
CA LYS A 72 8.73 -29.24 2.29
C LYS A 72 8.94 -29.17 0.79
N LYS A 73 10.09 -29.64 0.32
CA LYS A 73 10.43 -29.74 -1.11
C LYS A 73 9.91 -31.06 -1.70
N ASP A 74 9.27 -31.00 -2.85
CA ASP A 74 8.89 -32.17 -3.64
C ASP A 74 9.92 -32.54 -4.72
N ALA A 75 9.61 -33.58 -5.51
CA ALA A 75 10.47 -34.08 -6.59
C ALA A 75 10.66 -33.08 -7.75
N ASP A 76 9.72 -32.13 -7.92
CA ASP A 76 9.76 -31.10 -8.97
C ASP A 76 10.50 -29.83 -8.52
N GLY A 77 11.02 -29.83 -7.28
CA GLY A 77 11.72 -28.69 -6.68
C GLY A 77 10.78 -27.58 -6.21
N ILE A 78 9.50 -27.89 -5.99
CA ILE A 78 8.52 -26.98 -5.41
C ILE A 78 8.52 -27.17 -3.90
N TRP A 79 8.72 -26.07 -3.19
CA TRP A 79 8.62 -25.97 -1.75
C TRP A 79 7.20 -25.59 -1.38
N SER A 80 6.58 -26.30 -0.44
CA SER A 80 5.20 -26.01 -0.01
C SER A 80 5.00 -26.08 1.50
N PHE A 81 4.05 -25.28 1.98
CA PHE A 81 3.50 -25.30 3.34
C PHE A 81 2.03 -24.90 3.30
N SER A 82 1.19 -25.56 4.08
CA SER A 82 -0.21 -25.20 4.27
C SER A 82 -0.44 -24.73 5.70
N GLN A 83 -1.03 -23.54 5.83
CA GLN A 83 -1.58 -23.03 7.07
C GLN A 83 -3.08 -23.26 7.07
N ASP A 84 -3.60 -23.97 8.04
CA ASP A 84 -5.05 -24.09 8.27
C ASP A 84 -5.51 -23.10 9.34
N ASP A 85 -6.83 -22.89 9.40
CA ASP A 85 -7.51 -22.11 10.45
C ASP A 85 -6.98 -20.69 10.65
N LEU A 86 -6.54 -20.03 9.59
CA LEU A 86 -6.15 -18.63 9.66
C LEU A 86 -7.41 -17.77 9.87
N ALA A 87 -7.40 -16.90 10.88
CA ALA A 87 -8.55 -16.04 11.17
C ALA A 87 -8.82 -15.06 10.01
N PRO A 88 -10.06 -14.57 9.82
CA PRO A 88 -10.33 -13.54 8.82
C PRO A 88 -9.59 -12.24 9.13
N ASP A 89 -8.56 -11.94 8.36
CA ASP A 89 -7.74 -10.72 8.49
C ASP A 89 -6.87 -10.51 7.24
N ILE A 90 -6.07 -9.44 7.25
CA ILE A 90 -4.96 -9.23 6.32
C ILE A 90 -3.66 -9.68 6.97
N TYR A 91 -2.90 -10.46 6.22
CA TYR A 91 -1.60 -10.95 6.68
C TYR A 91 -0.52 -10.60 5.67
N THR A 92 0.68 -10.37 6.19
CA THR A 92 1.89 -10.16 5.38
C THR A 92 2.84 -11.32 5.59
N TYR A 93 3.55 -11.69 4.53
CA TYR A 93 4.51 -12.79 4.55
C TYR A 93 5.68 -12.57 3.61
N SER A 94 6.72 -13.38 3.80
CA SER A 94 7.86 -13.50 2.90
C SER A 94 8.42 -14.91 2.98
N PHE A 95 9.08 -15.35 1.91
CA PHE A 95 9.95 -16.52 1.96
C PHE A 95 11.33 -16.15 2.49
N ILE A 96 12.03 -17.12 3.07
CA ILE A 96 13.45 -17.04 3.40
C ILE A 96 14.13 -18.21 2.67
N VAL A 97 14.81 -17.91 1.56
CA VAL A 97 15.46 -18.89 0.70
C VAL A 97 16.95 -18.88 0.99
N ASN A 98 17.49 -19.99 1.49
CA ASN A 98 18.91 -20.09 1.90
C ASN A 98 19.37 -18.93 2.81
N GLY A 99 18.48 -18.43 3.68
CA GLY A 99 18.75 -17.30 4.58
C GLY A 99 18.44 -15.91 4.02
N VAL A 100 18.06 -15.78 2.74
CA VAL A 100 17.70 -14.49 2.11
C VAL A 100 16.19 -14.32 2.06
N LYS A 101 15.70 -13.19 2.56
CA LYS A 101 14.26 -12.84 2.50
C LYS A 101 13.86 -12.51 1.05
N ALA A 102 12.75 -13.07 0.58
CA ALA A 102 12.21 -12.86 -0.76
C ALA A 102 10.67 -12.77 -0.72
N ASN A 103 10.10 -11.92 -1.58
CA ASN A 103 8.66 -11.91 -1.82
C ASN A 103 8.25 -13.14 -2.63
N ASP A 104 6.97 -13.49 -2.57
CA ASP A 104 6.39 -14.53 -3.40
C ASP A 104 6.27 -14.01 -4.85
N PRO A 105 7.01 -14.59 -5.81
CA PRO A 105 6.98 -14.14 -7.20
C PRO A 105 5.64 -14.45 -7.89
N ASN A 106 4.80 -15.33 -7.32
CA ASN A 106 3.48 -15.65 -7.86
C ASN A 106 2.37 -14.79 -7.22
N ASN A 107 2.72 -13.92 -6.27
CA ASN A 107 1.77 -13.02 -5.62
C ASN A 107 2.06 -11.56 -6.00
N SER A 108 1.21 -11.01 -6.87
CA SER A 108 1.25 -9.60 -7.26
C SER A 108 0.78 -8.65 -6.15
N TYR A 109 0.13 -9.16 -5.11
CA TYR A 109 -0.33 -8.36 -3.99
C TYR A 109 0.81 -8.16 -2.99
N GLN A 110 1.43 -6.99 -3.07
CA GLN A 110 2.54 -6.60 -2.21
C GLN A 110 2.22 -5.29 -1.49
N VAL A 111 2.76 -5.14 -0.30
CA VAL A 111 2.61 -3.93 0.51
C VAL A 111 3.96 -3.52 1.06
N ARG A 112 4.23 -2.20 1.03
CA ARG A 112 5.38 -1.61 1.70
C ARG A 112 4.99 -1.27 3.13
N ASP A 113 5.83 -1.69 4.06
CA ASP A 113 5.82 -1.23 5.44
C ASP A 113 7.21 -0.68 5.78
N VAL A 114 7.27 0.65 5.94
CA VAL A 114 8.51 1.40 6.10
C VAL A 114 9.51 1.09 4.97
N SER A 115 10.57 0.34 5.23
CA SER A 115 11.63 -0.03 4.30
C SER A 115 11.49 -1.45 3.74
N SER A 116 10.51 -2.22 4.21
CA SER A 116 10.26 -3.59 3.76
C SER A 116 9.11 -3.63 2.77
N VAL A 117 9.24 -4.43 1.72
CA VAL A 117 8.13 -4.84 0.86
C VAL A 117 7.84 -6.30 1.15
N MET A 118 6.57 -6.64 1.35
CA MET A 118 6.13 -7.99 1.71
C MET A 118 4.96 -8.41 0.83
N SER A 119 4.84 -9.70 0.56
CA SER A 119 3.63 -10.27 -0.03
C SER A 119 2.49 -10.22 0.98
N MET A 120 1.26 -10.03 0.48
CA MET A 120 0.06 -9.86 1.30
C MET A 120 -1.01 -10.88 0.93
N ILE A 121 -1.78 -11.32 1.90
CA ILE A 121 -2.98 -12.13 1.73
C ILE A 121 -4.16 -11.52 2.49
N PHE A 122 -5.36 -11.82 2.02
CA PHE A 122 -6.61 -11.44 2.66
C PHE A 122 -7.45 -12.70 2.90
N ILE A 123 -7.80 -12.97 4.16
CA ILE A 123 -8.69 -14.06 4.53
C ILE A 123 -10.08 -13.47 4.78
N ASP A 124 -11.04 -13.90 3.97
CA ASP A 124 -12.40 -13.39 4.00
C ASP A 124 -13.18 -13.92 5.21
N GLY A 125 -14.08 -13.11 5.74
CA GLY A 125 -14.94 -13.45 6.85
C GLY A 125 -15.43 -12.21 7.60
N LYS A 126 -16.30 -12.43 8.59
CA LYS A 126 -17.00 -11.34 9.31
C LYS A 126 -16.06 -10.30 9.92
N GLN A 127 -14.90 -10.71 10.44
CA GLN A 127 -13.94 -9.79 11.08
C GLN A 127 -13.23 -8.89 10.07
N SER A 128 -13.02 -9.38 8.84
CA SER A 128 -12.32 -8.67 7.78
C SER A 128 -13.27 -8.03 6.75
N GLU A 129 -14.59 -8.06 7.01
CA GLU A 129 -15.63 -7.63 6.07
C GLU A 129 -15.45 -6.18 5.61
N ASN A 130 -14.99 -5.31 6.51
CA ASN A 130 -14.82 -3.89 6.22
C ASN A 130 -13.50 -3.57 5.50
N TYR A 131 -12.56 -4.52 5.39
CA TYR A 131 -11.30 -4.31 4.68
C TYR A 131 -11.41 -4.66 3.19
N LYS A 132 -12.45 -5.45 2.86
CA LYS A 132 -12.77 -5.90 1.51
C LYS A 132 -13.33 -4.75 0.67
N VAL A 133 -12.97 -4.73 -0.60
CA VAL A 133 -13.68 -3.86 -1.57
C VAL A 133 -15.06 -4.47 -1.78
N GLN A 134 -16.10 -3.76 -1.36
CA GLN A 134 -17.49 -4.14 -1.56
C GLN A 134 -18.13 -3.30 -2.68
N ASN A 135 -19.26 -3.76 -3.21
CA ASN A 135 -20.04 -3.00 -4.19
C ASN A 135 -20.88 -1.91 -3.48
N VAL A 136 -20.20 -0.85 -3.04
CA VAL A 136 -20.77 0.31 -2.34
C VAL A 136 -20.26 1.60 -3.01
N PRO A 137 -20.90 2.75 -2.78
CA PRO A 137 -20.33 4.03 -3.21
C PRO A 137 -18.92 4.22 -2.64
N HIS A 138 -17.99 4.66 -3.48
CA HIS A 138 -16.59 4.83 -3.12
C HIS A 138 -16.22 6.30 -2.98
N GLY A 139 -15.43 6.62 -1.95
CA GLY A 139 -14.84 7.93 -1.76
C GLY A 139 -13.66 8.20 -2.70
N THR A 140 -13.21 9.46 -2.74
CA THR A 140 -12.03 9.85 -3.52
C THR A 140 -10.81 9.89 -2.60
N VAL A 141 -9.70 9.29 -3.06
CA VAL A 141 -8.39 9.44 -2.41
C VAL A 141 -7.53 10.38 -3.28
N SER A 142 -7.08 11.49 -2.70
CA SER A 142 -6.24 12.47 -3.39
C SER A 142 -4.95 12.76 -2.63
N LYS A 143 -3.85 12.91 -3.36
CA LYS A 143 -2.57 13.36 -2.81
C LYS A 143 -2.44 14.86 -3.03
N ARG A 144 -2.23 15.63 -1.96
CA ARG A 144 -2.19 17.09 -2.01
C ARG A 144 -0.88 17.61 -1.46
N TRP A 145 -0.31 18.59 -2.16
CA TRP A 145 0.84 19.35 -1.69
C TRP A 145 0.36 20.64 -1.02
N TYR A 146 1.02 21.02 0.07
CA TYR A 146 0.77 22.28 0.78
C TYR A 146 2.09 22.94 1.16
N LYS A 147 2.07 24.26 1.28
CA LYS A 147 3.25 25.01 1.72
C LYS A 147 3.43 24.85 3.23
N SER A 148 4.58 24.36 3.67
CA SER A 148 5.00 24.44 5.07
C SER A 148 5.93 25.64 5.27
N SER A 149 5.43 26.68 5.92
CA SER A 149 6.21 27.89 6.16
C SER A 149 7.34 27.64 7.17
N GLY A 150 7.05 26.88 8.22
CA GLY A 150 8.02 26.52 9.24
C GLY A 150 9.19 25.66 8.73
N LEU A 151 8.88 24.67 7.88
CA LEU A 151 9.89 23.77 7.30
C LEU A 151 10.48 24.29 5.97
N LYS A 152 9.95 25.41 5.46
CA LYS A 152 10.41 26.09 4.23
C LYS A 152 10.39 25.20 2.98
N GLU A 153 9.49 24.23 2.96
CA GLU A 153 9.31 23.29 1.85
C GLU A 153 7.82 23.06 1.57
N ASP A 154 7.52 22.44 0.45
CA ASP A 154 6.18 21.96 0.17
C ASP A 154 6.10 20.52 0.66
N ARG A 155 5.00 20.16 1.33
CA ARG A 155 4.79 18.84 1.92
C ARG A 155 3.56 18.19 1.34
N ARG A 156 3.56 16.86 1.25
CA ARG A 156 2.46 16.07 0.74
C ARG A 156 1.68 15.45 1.88
N LEU A 157 0.37 15.36 1.67
CA LEU A 157 -0.53 14.56 2.48
C LEU A 157 -1.51 13.80 1.60
N THR A 158 -2.15 12.79 2.17
CA THR A 158 -3.23 12.04 1.55
C THR A 158 -4.56 12.47 2.14
N VAL A 159 -5.56 12.68 1.30
CA VAL A 159 -6.93 13.05 1.69
C VAL A 159 -7.90 12.03 1.15
N TYR A 160 -8.73 11.48 2.02
CA TYR A 160 -9.96 10.78 1.63
C TYR A 160 -11.15 11.74 1.76
N THR A 161 -11.98 11.82 0.74
CA THR A 161 -13.31 12.46 0.78
C THR A 161 -14.39 11.40 0.63
N PRO A 162 -15.51 11.51 1.37
CA PRO A 162 -16.55 10.48 1.38
C PRO A 162 -17.30 10.43 0.05
N PRO A 163 -18.01 9.33 -0.26
CA PRO A 163 -18.81 9.24 -1.47
C PRO A 163 -19.80 10.41 -1.61
N GLY A 164 -19.87 11.02 -2.80
CA GLY A 164 -20.75 12.14 -3.11
C GLY A 164 -20.22 13.52 -2.72
N TYR A 165 -19.01 13.59 -2.16
CA TYR A 165 -18.36 14.83 -1.76
C TYR A 165 -18.33 15.89 -2.86
N GLU A 166 -17.92 15.53 -4.06
CA GLU A 166 -17.66 16.45 -5.18
C GLU A 166 -18.93 17.17 -5.68
N ASN A 167 -20.11 16.62 -5.40
CA ASN A 167 -21.39 17.20 -5.78
C ASN A 167 -22.13 17.83 -4.59
N SER A 168 -21.55 17.76 -3.39
CA SER A 168 -22.17 18.25 -2.18
C SER A 168 -21.81 19.71 -1.90
N LYS A 169 -22.71 20.42 -1.21
CA LYS A 169 -22.44 21.73 -0.59
C LYS A 169 -22.37 21.65 0.94
N GLU A 170 -22.45 20.44 1.49
CA GLU A 170 -22.44 20.20 2.92
C GLU A 170 -21.02 20.34 3.50
N LYS A 171 -20.96 20.68 4.78
CA LYS A 171 -19.71 20.66 5.54
C LYS A 171 -19.54 19.29 6.18
N PHE A 172 -18.38 18.67 5.94
CA PHE A 172 -18.04 17.38 6.52
C PHE A 172 -17.13 17.54 7.74
N PRO A 173 -17.29 16.71 8.79
CA PRO A 173 -16.30 16.62 9.84
C PRO A 173 -14.96 16.12 9.27
N VAL A 174 -13.86 16.50 9.93
CA VAL A 174 -12.51 16.12 9.51
C VAL A 174 -11.85 15.26 10.59
N LEU A 175 -11.32 14.11 10.18
CA LEU A 175 -10.46 13.25 10.98
C LEU A 175 -9.02 13.39 10.50
N TYR A 176 -8.10 13.70 11.41
CA TYR A 176 -6.66 13.59 11.13
C TYR A 176 -6.17 12.23 11.62
N LEU A 177 -5.59 11.44 10.71
CA LEU A 177 -5.18 10.06 10.95
C LEU A 177 -3.67 9.92 10.77
N LEU A 178 -2.95 9.77 11.88
CA LEU A 178 -1.49 9.75 11.93
C LEU A 178 -0.94 8.33 11.84
N HIS A 179 0.17 8.15 11.13
CA HIS A 179 0.92 6.90 11.08
C HIS A 179 1.90 6.77 12.25
N GLY A 180 2.45 5.57 12.45
CA GLY A 180 3.50 5.31 13.43
C GLY A 180 4.92 5.62 12.94
N MET A 181 5.91 5.27 13.76
CA MET A 181 7.33 5.41 13.43
C MET A 181 7.68 4.69 12.12
N GLY A 182 8.47 5.34 11.26
CA GLY A 182 8.86 4.81 9.94
C GLY A 182 7.78 4.86 8.85
N GLY A 183 6.50 5.09 9.21
CA GLY A 183 5.41 5.27 8.25
C GLY A 183 5.49 6.60 7.50
N ASP A 184 4.49 6.86 6.66
CA ASP A 184 4.32 8.11 5.90
C ASP A 184 2.85 8.28 5.52
N GLU A 185 2.53 9.31 4.72
CA GLU A 185 1.16 9.67 4.35
C GLU A 185 0.41 8.60 3.54
N GLU A 186 1.07 7.55 3.07
CA GLU A 186 0.48 6.46 2.29
C GLU A 186 0.09 5.25 3.15
N ALA A 187 0.61 5.16 4.39
CA ALA A 187 0.52 3.95 5.21
C ALA A 187 -0.92 3.50 5.50
N TRP A 188 -1.79 4.46 5.82
CA TRP A 188 -3.19 4.18 6.14
C TRP A 188 -4.03 3.79 4.91
N MET A 189 -3.71 4.32 3.73
CA MET A 189 -4.42 3.97 2.50
C MET A 189 -3.97 2.63 1.91
N THR A 190 -2.70 2.26 2.14
CA THR A 190 -2.13 1.01 1.63
C THR A 190 -2.33 -0.13 2.63
N LEU A 191 -1.43 -0.26 3.62
CA LEU A 191 -1.48 -1.30 4.64
C LEU A 191 -2.72 -1.19 5.53
N GLY A 192 -3.12 0.03 5.88
CA GLY A 192 -4.24 0.27 6.79
C GLY A 192 -5.64 0.11 6.19
N ARG A 193 -5.77 -0.03 4.85
CA ARG A 193 -7.06 -0.21 4.14
C ARG A 193 -8.13 0.82 4.50
N ALA A 194 -7.72 2.04 4.87
CA ALA A 194 -8.63 3.03 5.41
C ALA A 194 -9.74 3.43 4.42
N SER A 195 -9.47 3.46 3.10
CA SER A 195 -10.50 3.74 2.10
C SER A 195 -11.63 2.71 2.12
N GLN A 196 -11.30 1.41 2.12
CA GLN A 196 -12.30 0.35 2.16
C GLN A 196 -13.09 0.37 3.47
N ILE A 197 -12.40 0.58 4.60
CA ILE A 197 -13.03 0.67 5.92
C ILE A 197 -14.04 1.81 5.94
N LEU A 198 -13.64 3.00 5.49
CA LEU A 198 -14.51 4.17 5.49
C LEU A 198 -15.70 4.01 4.55
N ASP A 199 -15.48 3.56 3.31
CA ASP A 199 -16.55 3.33 2.33
C ASP A 199 -17.60 2.36 2.90
N ASN A 200 -17.14 1.22 3.43
CA ASN A 200 -18.02 0.19 3.97
C ASN A 200 -18.79 0.67 5.21
N LEU A 201 -18.11 1.34 6.15
CA LEU A 201 -18.77 1.85 7.35
C LEU A 201 -19.75 2.99 7.06
N ILE A 202 -19.45 3.86 6.11
CA ILE A 202 -20.35 4.93 5.66
C ILE A 202 -21.58 4.33 4.97
N ALA A 203 -21.39 3.37 4.05
CA ALA A 203 -22.50 2.70 3.36
C ALA A 203 -23.41 1.92 4.33
N GLN A 204 -22.85 1.36 5.40
CA GLN A 204 -23.61 0.69 6.47
C GLN A 204 -24.28 1.65 7.47
N GLY A 205 -24.05 2.96 7.36
CA GLY A 205 -24.54 3.96 8.32
C GLY A 205 -23.87 3.88 9.70
N LYS A 206 -22.74 3.16 9.82
CA LYS A 206 -21.98 3.01 11.08
C LYS A 206 -20.95 4.12 11.28
N ALA A 207 -20.58 4.84 10.23
CA ALA A 207 -19.75 6.04 10.28
C ALA A 207 -20.45 7.20 9.57
N LYS A 208 -20.31 8.41 10.11
CA LYS A 208 -20.73 9.63 9.41
C LYS A 208 -19.81 9.87 8.21
N PRO A 209 -20.32 10.31 7.05
CA PRO A 209 -19.48 10.85 5.98
C PRO A 209 -18.50 11.90 6.54
N MET A 210 -17.21 11.72 6.29
CA MET A 210 -16.15 12.57 6.83
C MET A 210 -14.97 12.66 5.88
N ILE A 211 -14.25 13.77 5.95
CA ILE A 211 -12.94 13.93 5.30
C ILE A 211 -11.90 13.31 6.22
N VAL A 212 -10.97 12.52 5.69
CA VAL A 212 -9.83 11.99 6.45
C VAL A 212 -8.53 12.51 5.85
N ILE A 213 -7.74 13.20 6.68
CA ILE A 213 -6.44 13.77 6.30
C ILE A 213 -5.34 12.94 6.95
N MET A 214 -4.42 12.41 6.14
CA MET A 214 -3.27 11.62 6.55
C MET A 214 -2.00 12.38 6.15
N PRO A 215 -1.40 13.16 7.06
CA PRO A 215 -0.16 13.88 6.78
C PRO A 215 1.06 12.96 6.91
N ASN A 216 2.18 13.40 6.32
CA ASN A 216 3.48 12.84 6.63
C ASN A 216 4.00 13.44 7.94
N GLY A 217 4.12 12.60 8.97
CA GLY A 217 4.55 12.98 10.31
C GLY A 217 6.05 13.20 10.46
N HIS A 218 6.88 12.81 9.47
CA HIS A 218 8.33 12.99 9.53
C HIS A 218 8.71 14.33 8.92
N THR A 219 9.16 15.29 9.71
CA THR A 219 9.54 16.63 9.22
C THR A 219 10.79 16.60 8.34
N SER A 220 11.61 15.55 8.42
CA SER A 220 12.77 15.35 7.55
C SER A 220 12.45 14.88 6.12
N ASN A 221 11.18 14.54 5.85
CA ASN A 221 10.71 14.12 4.53
C ASN A 221 9.42 14.88 4.16
N SER A 222 9.40 15.49 2.97
CA SER A 222 8.22 16.19 2.46
C SER A 222 7.12 15.25 1.96
N ALA A 223 7.44 14.00 1.63
CA ALA A 223 6.49 12.98 1.16
C ALA A 223 7.07 11.58 1.38
N ALA A 224 6.27 10.55 1.06
CA ALA A 224 6.71 9.16 1.05
C ALA A 224 7.99 8.96 0.20
N PRO A 225 8.80 7.91 0.49
CA PRO A 225 10.03 7.64 -0.24
C PRO A 225 9.82 7.54 -1.77
N GLY A 226 10.69 8.20 -2.55
CA GLY A 226 10.57 8.24 -4.01
C GLY A 226 9.57 9.27 -4.55
N GLU A 227 8.83 9.95 -3.68
CA GLU A 227 7.70 10.81 -4.06
C GLU A 227 7.93 12.29 -3.76
N SER A 228 9.18 12.66 -3.45
CA SER A 228 9.63 14.04 -3.27
C SER A 228 10.88 14.33 -4.11
N SER A 229 11.33 15.58 -4.10
CA SER A 229 12.58 16.01 -4.76
C SER A 229 13.83 15.29 -4.23
N LYS A 230 13.75 14.63 -3.08
CA LYS A 230 14.81 13.77 -2.53
C LYS A 230 15.05 12.51 -3.37
N GLY A 231 14.08 12.11 -4.21
CA GLY A 231 14.19 10.98 -5.13
C GLY A 231 14.28 9.62 -4.42
N PHE A 232 14.99 8.68 -5.04
CA PHE A 232 15.18 7.33 -4.51
C PHE A 232 16.37 7.30 -3.54
N TYR A 233 16.07 7.13 -2.25
CA TYR A 233 17.06 7.03 -1.18
C TYR A 233 16.80 5.79 -0.32
N LYS A 234 17.80 5.37 0.45
CA LYS A 234 17.64 4.29 1.42
C LYS A 234 16.72 4.75 2.55
N ILE A 235 15.59 4.06 2.71
CA ILE A 235 14.61 4.36 3.75
C ILE A 235 15.20 4.05 5.12
N ASP A 236 15.19 5.04 6.01
CA ASP A 236 15.58 4.90 7.42
C ASP A 236 14.34 4.80 8.28
N MET A 237 14.29 3.81 9.18
CA MET A 237 13.21 3.67 10.15
C MET A 237 13.28 4.76 11.22
N LYS A 238 14.50 5.26 11.52
CA LYS A 238 14.76 6.24 12.56
C LYS A 238 15.37 7.51 11.96
N THR A 239 14.55 8.32 11.32
CA THR A 239 14.94 9.66 10.88
C THR A 239 15.30 10.59 12.07
N PRO A 240 16.13 11.63 11.84
CA PRO A 240 16.63 12.50 12.93
C PRO A 240 15.54 13.27 13.70
N ASP A 241 14.37 13.45 13.09
CA ASP A 241 13.22 14.18 13.62
C ASP A 241 12.31 13.33 14.51
N ILE A 242 12.51 12.02 14.57
CA ILE A 242 11.73 11.17 15.47
C ILE A 242 12.04 11.55 16.93
N PHE A 243 10.96 11.80 17.69
CA PHE A 243 10.97 12.31 19.07
C PHE A 243 11.44 13.77 19.23
N SER A 244 11.58 14.55 18.16
CA SER A 244 11.93 15.98 18.29
C SER A 244 10.75 16.85 18.75
N GLY A 245 9.51 16.41 18.51
CA GLY A 245 8.31 17.21 18.72
C GLY A 245 8.02 18.21 17.59
N ASP A 246 8.78 18.14 16.48
CA ASP A 246 8.65 19.11 15.39
C ASP A 246 7.32 18.98 14.66
N MET A 247 6.77 17.76 14.54
CA MET A 247 5.49 17.58 13.84
C MET A 247 4.38 18.35 14.55
N GLU A 248 4.31 18.32 15.88
CA GLU A 248 3.31 19.06 16.64
C GLU A 248 3.39 20.58 16.39
N ASN A 249 4.60 21.11 16.18
CA ASN A 249 4.82 22.52 15.91
C ASN A 249 4.25 22.96 14.55
N TYR A 250 4.37 22.10 13.53
CA TYR A 250 3.95 22.42 12.15
C TYR A 250 2.61 21.80 11.75
N PHE A 251 2.01 20.96 12.61
CA PHE A 251 0.77 20.24 12.32
C PHE A 251 -0.36 21.15 11.84
N LYS A 252 -0.50 22.33 12.47
CA LYS A 252 -1.55 23.31 12.13
C LYS A 252 -1.41 23.90 10.73
N GLU A 253 -0.22 23.85 10.12
CA GLU A 253 -0.05 24.31 8.74
C GLU A 253 -0.81 23.42 7.75
N SER A 254 -1.00 22.13 8.08
CA SER A 254 -1.86 21.23 7.30
C SER A 254 -3.35 21.63 7.35
N TRP A 255 -3.77 22.41 8.35
CA TRP A 255 -5.16 22.87 8.49
C TRP A 255 -5.50 23.97 7.49
N SER A 256 -4.49 24.64 6.91
CA SER A 256 -4.71 25.61 5.83
C SER A 256 -5.35 24.97 4.59
N LEU A 257 -5.28 23.64 4.45
CA LEU A 257 -6.01 22.90 3.42
C LEU A 257 -7.49 22.72 3.72
N GLN A 258 -7.92 22.89 4.98
CA GLN A 258 -9.33 22.75 5.33
C GLN A 258 -10.18 23.78 4.57
N SER A 259 -9.68 24.99 4.35
CA SER A 259 -10.35 25.99 3.51
C SER A 259 -10.33 25.70 2.01
N ILE A 260 -9.35 24.91 1.54
CA ILE A 260 -9.22 24.48 0.12
C ILE A 260 -10.10 23.26 -0.14
N ILE A 261 -10.30 22.41 0.86
CA ILE A 261 -11.10 21.21 0.76
C ILE A 261 -12.57 21.58 0.98
N THR A 262 -12.94 22.32 2.03
CA THR A 262 -14.34 22.68 2.36
C THR A 262 -14.88 23.91 1.62
N GLY A 263 -14.22 24.35 0.54
CA GLY A 263 -14.57 25.52 -0.26
C GLY A 263 -15.66 25.25 -1.28
#